data_AF-C8WA60-F1
#
_entry.id   AF-C8WA60-F1
#
_cell.length_a   1.000
_cell.length_b   1.000
_cell.length_c   1.000
_cell.angle_alpha   90.00
_cell.angle_beta   90.00
_cell.angle_gamma   90.00
#
_symmetry.space_group_name_H-M   'P 1'
#
loop_
_entity.id
_entity.type
_entity.pdbx_description
1 polymer ?
#
loop_
_entity_poly.entity_id
_entity_poly.type
_entity_poly.pdbx_seq_one_letter_code
_entity_poly.pdbx_strand_id
1 'polypeptide(L)'
;MAISKVTKDLRRLLDAQNISWEDHSGFSTERTWIPLDNGLVLCCMCSYYITSDGVEHGVTSGFPLKLEVSIIYSIDDYAFGPGAAKTPEEILEVLGRYGEK
;
A
#
# COMPACT_ATOMS: atom_id res chain seq x y z
N MET A 1 1.11 14.96 6.99
CA MET A 1 2.02 14.40 5.95
C MET A 1 1.30 14.47 4.61
N ALA A 2 1.98 14.85 3.54
CA ALA A 2 1.36 14.83 2.21
C ALA A 2 1.39 13.41 1.67
N ILE A 3 0.21 12.83 1.38
CA ILE A 3 0.13 11.47 0.84
C ILE A 3 0.58 11.43 -0.63
N SER A 4 1.35 10.42 -1.02
CA SER A 4 1.84 10.20 -2.38
C SER A 4 0.70 10.02 -3.37
N LYS A 5 0.98 10.31 -4.64
CA LYS A 5 0.00 10.15 -5.72
C LYS A 5 -0.46 8.69 -5.85
N VAL A 6 0.45 7.72 -5.78
CA VAL A 6 0.11 6.29 -5.93
C VAL A 6 -0.80 5.79 -4.81
N THR A 7 -0.56 6.23 -3.56
CA THR A 7 -1.42 5.89 -2.43
C THR A 7 -2.79 6.54 -2.57
N LYS A 8 -2.86 7.80 -3.05
CA LYS A 8 -4.15 8.47 -3.36
C LYS A 8 -4.91 7.76 -4.47
N ASP A 9 -4.22 7.36 -5.53
CA ASP A 9 -4.82 6.68 -6.68
C ASP A 9 -5.40 5.32 -6.24
N LEU A 10 -4.67 4.55 -5.42
CA LEU A 10 -5.20 3.32 -4.80
C LEU A 10 -6.46 3.58 -3.97
N ARG A 11 -6.43 4.53 -3.03
CA ARG A 11 -7.59 4.84 -2.16
C ARG A 11 -8.81 5.23 -2.99
N ARG A 12 -8.62 6.07 -4.00
CA ARG A 12 -9.69 6.47 -4.92
C ARG A 12 -10.27 5.27 -5.69
N LEU A 13 -9.42 4.33 -6.12
CA LEU A 13 -9.87 3.11 -6.80
C LEU A 13 -10.65 2.16 -5.88
N LEU A 14 -10.24 2.06 -4.61
CA LEU A 14 -10.95 1.30 -3.60
C LEU A 14 -12.32 1.92 -3.31
N ASP A 15 -12.37 3.24 -3.10
CA ASP A 15 -13.61 4.00 -2.90
C ASP A 15 -14.57 3.83 -4.09
N ALA A 16 -14.06 3.91 -5.33
CA ALA A 16 -14.87 3.75 -6.54
C ALA A 16 -15.49 2.35 -6.68
N GLN A 17 -14.86 1.33 -6.11
CA GLN A 17 -15.36 -0.05 -6.09
C GLN A 17 -16.08 -0.40 -4.79
N ASN A 18 -16.24 0.57 -3.87
CA ASN A 18 -16.84 0.37 -2.56
C ASN A 18 -16.13 -0.72 -1.74
N ILE A 19 -14.81 -0.86 -1.91
CA ILE A 19 -13.97 -1.79 -1.15
C ILE A 19 -13.57 -1.09 0.14
N SER A 20 -13.81 -1.74 1.29
CA SER A 20 -13.43 -1.19 2.59
C SER A 20 -11.91 -1.11 2.73
N TRP A 21 -11.42 0.01 3.27
CA TRP A 21 -10.00 0.20 3.55
C TRP A 21 -9.79 1.12 4.75
N GLU A 22 -8.63 1.00 5.37
CA GLU A 22 -8.21 1.79 6.54
C GLU A 22 -6.87 2.50 6.28
N ASP A 23 -6.76 3.75 6.74
CA ASP A 23 -5.51 4.49 6.69
C ASP A 23 -4.67 4.19 7.94
N HIS A 24 -3.52 3.53 7.75
CA HIS A 24 -2.55 3.25 8.80
C HIS A 24 -1.22 3.99 8.57
N SER A 25 -1.27 5.10 7.85
CA SER A 25 -0.08 5.91 7.55
C SER A 25 0.50 6.52 8.84
N GLY A 26 1.81 6.38 9.00
CA GLY A 26 2.59 6.96 10.10
C GLY A 26 3.40 8.17 9.63
N PHE A 27 4.33 8.63 10.48
CA PHE A 27 5.18 9.79 10.18
C PHE A 27 6.15 9.61 9.01
N SER A 28 6.53 8.36 8.69
CA SER A 28 7.55 8.03 7.68
C SER A 28 7.07 7.00 6.65
N THR A 29 5.84 6.52 6.76
CA THR A 29 5.33 5.43 5.91
C THR A 29 3.86 5.64 5.63
N GLU A 30 3.46 5.48 4.37
CA GLU A 30 2.05 5.47 4.00
C GLU A 30 1.56 4.04 3.97
N ARG A 31 0.40 3.80 4.55
CA ARG A 31 -0.13 2.44 4.63
C ARG A 31 -1.63 2.46 4.43
N THR A 32 -2.09 1.62 3.52
CA THR A 32 -3.50 1.37 3.24
C THR A 32 -3.75 -0.10 3.55
N TRP A 33 -4.67 -0.37 4.47
CA TRP A 33 -5.09 -1.72 4.85
C TRP A 33 -6.41 -2.05 4.20
N ILE A 34 -6.51 -3.24 3.61
CA ILE A 34 -7.71 -3.70 2.92
C ILE A 34 -8.08 -5.05 3.55
N PRO A 35 -9.14 -5.10 4.38
CA PRO A 35 -9.60 -6.34 4.99
C PRO A 35 -10.02 -7.35 3.92
N LEU A 36 -9.64 -8.62 4.11
CA LEU A 36 -10.05 -9.74 3.27
C LEU A 36 -11.06 -10.62 4.01
N ASP A 37 -11.92 -11.33 3.27
CA ASP A 37 -13.02 -12.13 3.83
C ASP A 37 -12.56 -13.28 4.74
N ASN A 38 -11.31 -13.72 4.60
CA ASN A 38 -10.71 -14.79 5.40
C ASN A 38 -10.10 -14.29 6.72
N GLY A 39 -10.29 -13.01 7.09
CA GLY A 39 -9.75 -12.40 8.30
C GLY A 39 -8.28 -11.98 8.19
N LEU A 40 -7.68 -12.07 6.99
CA LEU A 40 -6.37 -11.49 6.70
C LEU A 40 -6.52 -10.05 6.20
N VAL A 41 -5.42 -9.30 6.17
CA VAL A 41 -5.38 -7.93 5.66
C VAL A 41 -4.37 -7.84 4.52
N LEU A 42 -4.79 -7.28 3.39
CA LEU A 42 -3.86 -6.86 2.34
C LEU A 42 -3.31 -5.47 2.71
N CYS A 43 -2.05 -5.45 3.13
CA CYS A 43 -1.34 -4.24 3.48
C CYS A 43 -0.59 -3.70 2.25
N CYS A 44 -0.96 -2.50 1.81
CA CYS A 44 -0.29 -1.77 0.74
C CYS A 44 0.50 -0.62 1.37
N MET A 45 1.82 -0.59 1.15
CA MET A 45 2.72 0.37 1.77
C MET A 45 3.50 1.18 0.73
N CYS A 46 3.60 2.48 0.98
CA CYS A 46 4.56 3.36 0.32
C CYS A 46 5.62 3.75 1.36
N SER A 47 6.80 3.16 1.27
CA SER A 47 7.95 3.48 2.11
C SER A 47 8.60 4.79 1.65
N TYR A 48 8.73 5.76 2.56
CA TYR A 48 9.64 6.89 2.38
C TYR A 48 10.94 6.56 3.10
N TYR A 49 12.07 6.55 2.38
CA TYR A 49 13.37 6.49 3.05
C TYR A 49 13.72 7.90 3.52
N ILE A 50 13.75 8.13 4.84
CA ILE A 50 14.30 9.36 5.39
C ILE A 50 15.81 9.19 5.40
N THR A 51 16.51 9.84 4.47
CA THR A 51 17.97 10.00 4.57
C THR A 51 18.31 11.10 5.59
N SER A 52 19.50 11.02 6.17
CA SER A 52 19.96 11.89 7.27
C SER A 52 20.02 13.39 6.92
N ASP A 53 19.91 13.74 5.63
CA ASP A 53 19.87 15.12 5.13
C ASP A 53 18.45 15.69 4.92
N GLY A 54 17.42 14.94 5.32
CA GLY A 54 16.03 15.38 5.26
C GLY A 54 15.30 14.84 4.03
N VAL A 55 14.30 14.00 4.30
CA VAL A 55 13.29 13.43 3.38
C VAL A 55 13.73 13.44 1.90
N GLU A 56 14.66 12.58 1.54
CA GLU A 56 14.84 12.24 0.14
C GLU A 56 13.68 11.35 -0.28
N HIS A 57 12.71 11.95 -0.97
CA HIS A 57 11.91 11.20 -1.92
C HIS A 57 12.86 10.31 -2.73
N GLY A 58 12.58 9.01 -2.82
CA GLY A 58 13.32 8.12 -3.72
C GLY A 58 13.27 8.69 -5.14
N VAL A 59 14.30 9.43 -5.52
CA VAL A 59 14.41 10.18 -6.77
C VAL A 59 15.57 9.57 -7.54
N THR A 60 15.27 8.55 -8.30
CA THR A 60 15.49 8.71 -9.73
C THR A 60 14.16 9.16 -10.35
N SER A 61 13.90 10.46 -10.28
CA SER A 61 12.98 11.24 -11.13
C SER A 61 11.55 10.71 -11.36
N GLY A 62 10.80 10.40 -10.30
CA GLY A 62 9.36 10.15 -10.46
C GLY A 62 8.77 9.51 -9.22
N PHE A 63 7.67 10.10 -8.74
CA PHE A 63 6.82 9.58 -7.67
C PHE A 63 6.77 8.04 -7.64
N PRO A 64 6.70 7.41 -6.45
CA PRO A 64 6.61 5.95 -6.36
C PRO A 64 5.47 5.48 -7.27
N LEU A 65 5.79 4.73 -8.32
CA LEU A 65 4.81 4.21 -9.28
C LEU A 65 4.10 2.96 -8.73
N LYS A 66 4.64 2.38 -7.65
CA LYS A 66 4.24 1.08 -7.12
C LYS A 66 4.28 1.10 -5.59
N LEU A 67 3.42 0.28 -4.99
CA LEU A 67 3.27 0.05 -3.56
C LEU A 67 3.82 -1.34 -3.23
N GLU A 68 4.51 -1.47 -2.11
CA GLU A 68 4.87 -2.76 -1.55
C GLU A 68 3.60 -3.42 -0.98
N VAL A 69 3.35 -4.67 -1.34
CA VAL A 69 2.12 -5.38 -0.98
C VAL A 69 2.47 -6.61 -0.16
N SER A 70 1.78 -6.80 0.96
CA SER A 70 1.94 -7.97 1.81
C SER A 70 0.61 -8.37 2.43
N ILE A 71 0.39 -9.66 2.63
CA ILE A 71 -0.77 -10.18 3.36
C ILE A 71 -0.32 -10.41 4.79
N ILE A 72 -0.95 -9.71 5.72
CA ILE A 72 -0.59 -9.72 7.14
C ILE A 72 -1.81 -10.07 7.98
N TYR A 73 -1.57 -10.56 9.20
CA TYR A 73 -2.61 -10.74 10.21
C TYR A 73 -2.55 -9.61 11.26
N SER A 74 -1.35 -9.16 11.60
CA SER A 74 -1.08 -7.99 12.46
C SER A 74 -0.03 -7.07 11.85
N ILE A 75 0.06 -5.83 12.36
CA ILE A 75 1.10 -4.86 12.01
C ILE A 75 2.52 -5.41 12.24
N ASP A 76 2.68 -6.27 13.25
CA ASP A 76 3.95 -6.89 13.63
C ASP A 76 4.34 -8.04 12.70
N ASP A 77 3.40 -8.57 11.91
CA ASP A 77 3.65 -9.62 10.91
C ASP A 77 4.17 -9.05 9.59
N TYR A 78 4.33 -7.72 9.49
CA TYR A 78 4.84 -7.08 8.29
C TYR A 78 6.33 -7.37 8.12
N ALA A 79 6.63 -8.43 7.37
CA ALA A 79 7.98 -8.73 6.92
C ALA A 79 8.28 -7.99 5.61
N PHE A 80 9.35 -7.18 5.60
CA PHE A 80 9.98 -6.73 4.37
C PHE A 80 10.55 -7.94 3.62
N GLY A 81 9.74 -8.54 2.77
CA GLY A 81 10.18 -9.56 1.81
C GLY A 81 10.46 -8.93 0.46
N PRO A 82 11.12 -9.64 -0.48
CA PRO A 82 11.23 -9.26 -1.89
C PRO A 82 9.86 -9.39 -2.60
N GLY A 83 8.80 -8.86 -1.98
CA GLY A 83 7.46 -8.81 -2.52
C GLY A 83 7.46 -7.90 -3.74
N ALA A 84 6.84 -8.36 -4.82
CA ALA A 84 6.70 -7.57 -6.04
C ALA A 84 5.88 -6.32 -5.72
N ALA A 85 6.49 -5.14 -5.84
CA ALA A 85 5.77 -3.88 -5.77
C ALA A 85 4.70 -3.85 -6.89
N LYS A 86 3.51 -3.36 -6.56
CA LYS A 86 2.32 -3.36 -7.43
C LYS A 86 1.78 -1.96 -7.68
N THR A 87 1.28 -1.69 -8.88
CA THR A 87 0.48 -0.49 -9.13
C THR A 87 -0.88 -0.61 -8.43
N PRO A 88 -1.61 0.50 -8.25
CA PRO A 88 -2.97 0.49 -7.73
C PRO A 88 -3.90 -0.48 -8.47
N GLU A 89 -3.79 -0.56 -9.79
CA GLU A 89 -4.58 -1.47 -10.64
C GLU A 89 -4.20 -2.94 -10.41
N GLU A 90 -2.90 -3.25 -10.33
CA GLU A 90 -2.42 -4.61 -10.01
C GLU A 90 -2.89 -5.06 -8.62
N ILE A 91 -3.09 -4.14 -7.67
CA ILE A 91 -3.65 -4.45 -6.34
C ILE A 91 -5.12 -4.86 -6.46
N LEU A 92 -5.91 -4.16 -7.29
CA LEU A 92 -7.30 -4.55 -7.55
C LEU A 92 -7.41 -5.93 -8.18
N GLU A 93 -6.52 -6.27 -9.12
CA GLU A 93 -6.49 -7.61 -9.70
C GLU A 93 -6.21 -8.68 -8.65
N VAL A 94 -5.33 -8.40 -7.67
CA VAL A 94 -5.10 -9.31 -6.55
C VAL A 94 -6.38 -9.45 -5.71
N LEU A 95 -7.05 -8.34 -5.37
CA LEU A 95 -8.29 -8.37 -4.59
C LEU A 95 -9.40 -9.15 -5.31
N GLY A 96 -9.56 -8.96 -6.62
CA GLY A 96 -10.54 -9.71 -7.42
C GLY A 96 -10.33 -11.22 -7.33
N ARG A 97 -9.07 -11.68 -7.38
CA ARG A 97 -8.74 -13.11 -7.21
C ARG A 97 -9.00 -13.65 -5.80
N TYR A 98 -8.99 -12.80 -4.77
CA TYR A 98 -9.32 -13.18 -3.41
C TYR A 98 -10.83 -13.26 -3.16
N GLY A 99 -11.62 -12.42 -3.87
CA GLY A 99 -13.09 -12.40 -3.78
C GLY A 99 -13.79 -13.46 -4.65
N GLU A 100 -13.16 -13.94 -5.72
CA GLU A 100 -13.66 -15.09 -6.50
C GLU A 100 -13.40 -16.41 -5.75
N LYS A 101 -14.27 -16.76 -4.81
CA LYS A 101 -14.29 -18.07 -4.16
C LYS A 101 -15.66 -18.72 -4.20
#